data_AF-A0A8T1TZL7-F1
#
_entry.id   AF-A0A8T1TZL7-F1
#
_cell.length_a   1.000
_cell.length_b   1.000
_cell.length_c   1.000
_cell.angle_alpha   90.00
_cell.angle_beta   90.00
_cell.angle_gamma   90.00
#
_symmetry.space_group_name_H-M   'P 1'
#
loop_
_entity.id
_entity.type
_entity.pdbx_description
1 polymer ?
#
loop_
_entity_poly.entity_id
_entity_poly.type
_entity_poly.pdbx_seq_one_letter_code
_entity_poly.pdbx_strand_id
1 'polypeptide(L)'
;MASAFGYLLDRSVGLPSRAYRDNVHSRQSTELLQHSPSASNFIFRQGMRVWGFSLDPVEQRFLLVGEDGLIMKWKPPPVDLYPDISNDENGDTGVQNRESGTAIDDEDAWTGAPPGNGSLLSATDFFGKTDVGGVEKFKTIAFRALHEQKLEEELQQTKQENERLKDAHARVTRELEELQASFAANIDDRERVLAFKSKRIDELHNKLREYETINASLLQTINGNGGAEGDTGTSQSGTTATTSSTVEPVVTETETRARMMTLINAGKPLFHALDTCREQEFKQLYEESQRQCAQLTQTALENEAAMRETRLAKFNKQDSDMQIEQLQAQLAAMALEKDELEHHLERKLILENDRLRREKEAELQAFHDAMRTQMRMQLDVTTQRTVEENERVQLELRYQSSQLEKMMKQSDELRAENKRTKQEMHVFEEMNAGLSKKLKFYEQLFAKMQQKDEQRVESLLRNKWWLCFGITMISIIDERA
;
A
#
# COMPACT_ATOMS: atom_id res chain seq x y z
N MET A 1 22.52 20.24 36.45
CA MET A 1 21.79 19.54 37.54
C MET A 1 20.62 18.79 36.92
N ALA A 2 20.57 17.46 37.03
CA ALA A 2 19.49 16.67 36.45
C ALA A 2 18.24 16.77 37.35
N SER A 3 17.10 17.16 36.76
CA SER A 3 15.82 17.29 37.47
C SER A 3 15.39 15.93 38.04
N ALA A 4 14.99 15.91 39.31
CA ALA A 4 14.52 14.72 40.03
C ALA A 4 13.32 14.01 39.33
N PHE A 5 12.59 14.74 38.48
CA PHE A 5 11.53 14.18 37.65
C PHE A 5 12.03 13.27 36.53
N GLY A 6 13.22 13.52 35.98
CA GLY A 6 13.81 12.69 34.93
C GLY A 6 14.22 11.30 35.44
N TYR A 7 14.65 11.21 36.69
CA TYR A 7 15.10 9.96 37.30
C TYR A 7 13.94 9.00 37.63
N LEU A 8 12.75 9.53 37.91
CA LEU A 8 11.54 8.74 38.15
C LEU A 8 10.94 8.20 36.85
N LEU A 9 10.96 8.98 35.76
CA LEU A 9 10.51 8.52 34.45
C LEU A 9 11.41 7.39 33.92
N ASP A 10 12.73 7.55 33.96
CA ASP A 10 13.71 6.58 33.44
C ASP A 10 13.57 5.18 34.07
N ARG A 11 13.08 5.09 35.32
CA ARG A 11 12.88 3.80 36.01
C ARG A 11 11.54 3.14 35.71
N SER A 12 10.55 3.90 35.22
CA SER A 12 9.18 3.43 34.98
C SER A 12 8.95 2.90 33.56
N VAL A 13 9.67 3.41 32.56
CA VAL A 13 9.47 3.04 31.14
C VAL A 13 10.60 2.19 30.53
N GLY A 14 11.67 1.90 31.28
CA GLY A 14 12.66 0.88 30.89
C GLY A 14 13.44 1.16 29.60
N LEU A 15 13.42 2.40 29.09
CA LEU A 15 14.12 2.81 27.88
C LEU A 15 15.14 3.91 28.20
N PRO A 16 16.37 3.84 27.67
CA PRO A 16 17.39 4.84 27.95
C PRO A 16 16.99 6.23 27.39
N SER A 17 16.83 7.18 28.32
CA SER A 17 16.34 8.57 28.23
C SER A 17 16.72 9.38 26.98
N ARG A 18 17.85 9.06 26.33
CA ARG A 18 18.35 9.82 25.18
C ARG A 18 17.48 9.60 23.94
N ALA A 19 17.12 8.36 23.64
CA ALA A 19 16.30 8.05 22.47
C ALA A 19 14.89 8.64 22.59
N TYR A 20 14.30 8.63 23.79
CA TYR A 20 12.97 9.20 24.02
C TYR A 20 12.99 10.74 23.96
N ARG A 21 13.96 11.41 24.59
CA ARG A 21 14.09 12.87 24.47
C ARG A 21 14.39 13.30 23.04
N ASP A 22 15.27 12.59 22.34
CA ASP A 22 15.58 12.89 20.95
C ASP A 22 14.36 12.67 20.05
N ASN A 23 13.49 11.70 20.36
CA ASN A 23 12.24 11.48 19.64
C ASN A 23 11.18 12.55 19.95
N VAL A 24 11.03 12.95 21.21
CA VAL A 24 10.11 14.03 21.62
C VAL A 24 10.55 15.38 21.04
N HIS A 25 11.85 15.68 21.08
CA HIS A 25 12.40 16.89 20.46
C HIS A 25 12.36 16.84 18.94
N SER A 26 12.59 15.67 18.32
CA SER A 26 12.41 15.51 16.87
C SER A 26 10.94 15.73 16.48
N ARG A 27 10.00 15.19 17.27
CA ARG A 27 8.56 15.31 17.02
C ARG A 27 8.06 16.76 17.19
N GLN A 28 8.53 17.46 18.23
CA GLN A 28 8.29 18.90 18.39
C GLN A 28 8.94 19.73 17.28
N SER A 29 10.14 19.37 16.83
CA SER A 29 10.80 20.06 15.71
C SER A 29 10.07 19.84 14.37
N THR A 30 9.47 18.67 14.15
CA THR A 30 8.63 18.40 12.98
C THR A 30 7.27 19.10 13.05
N GLU A 31 6.68 19.25 14.23
CA GLU A 31 5.46 20.06 14.42
C GLU A 31 5.75 21.56 14.20
N LEU A 32 6.91 22.06 14.64
CA LEU A 32 7.34 23.43 14.37
C LEU A 32 7.66 23.68 12.88
N LEU A 33 8.18 22.68 12.16
CA LEU A 33 8.34 22.74 10.70
C LEU A 33 6.99 22.81 9.96
N GLN A 34 5.93 22.22 10.51
CA GLN A 34 4.57 22.31 9.95
C GLN A 34 3.88 23.65 10.22
N HIS A 35 4.30 24.39 11.25
CA HIS A 35 3.64 25.63 11.69
C HIS A 35 4.54 26.88 11.64
N SER A 36 5.71 26.82 10.99
CA SER A 36 6.62 27.96 10.91
C SER A 36 5.98 29.13 10.15
N PRO A 37 5.82 30.33 10.75
CA PRO A 37 5.41 31.51 10.02
C PRO A 37 6.55 31.93 9.08
N SER A 38 6.21 32.40 7.88
CA SER A 38 7.11 32.69 6.75
C SER A 38 8.18 33.79 6.95
N ALA A 39 8.53 34.15 8.19
CA ALA A 39 9.56 35.13 8.50
C ALA A 39 10.93 34.45 8.72
N SER A 40 11.91 34.83 7.90
CA SER A 40 13.21 34.18 7.68
C SER A 40 14.25 34.31 8.82
N ASN A 41 13.85 34.30 10.10
CA ASN A 41 14.74 34.71 11.21
C ASN A 41 15.06 33.63 12.26
N PHE A 42 14.99 32.35 11.89
CA PHE A 42 15.31 31.23 12.80
C PHE A 42 16.39 30.33 12.24
N ILE A 43 17.32 29.91 13.10
CA ILE A 43 18.35 28.91 12.77
C ILE A 43 17.96 27.61 13.45
N PHE A 44 17.66 26.59 12.65
CA PHE A 44 17.36 25.24 13.13
C PHE A 44 18.48 24.26 12.75
N ARG A 45 18.97 23.50 13.73
CA ARG A 45 19.77 22.27 13.53
C ARG A 45 19.24 21.18 14.45
N GLN A 46 19.15 19.95 13.93
CA GLN A 46 18.67 18.80 14.68
C GLN A 46 19.54 18.58 15.93
N GLY A 47 18.92 18.62 17.12
CA GLY A 47 19.61 18.50 18.42
C GLY A 47 20.01 19.82 19.11
N MET A 48 19.74 21.00 18.51
CA MET A 48 19.96 22.31 19.14
C MET A 48 18.64 22.97 19.57
N ARG A 49 18.67 23.73 20.68
CA ARG A 49 17.56 24.61 21.13
C ARG A 49 17.27 25.66 20.04
N VAL A 50 16.00 26.05 19.91
CA VAL A 50 15.53 27.03 18.92
C VAL A 50 15.98 28.43 19.34
N TRP A 51 16.65 29.14 18.42
CA TRP A 51 17.09 30.52 18.64
C TRP A 51 16.44 31.44 17.62
N GLY A 52 15.79 32.50 18.11
CA GLY A 52 15.22 33.56 17.29
C GLY A 52 16.18 34.74 17.16
N PHE A 53 16.24 35.33 15.96
CA PHE A 53 16.90 36.62 15.74
C PHE A 53 15.90 37.76 16.00
N SER A 54 16.23 38.65 16.94
CA SER A 54 15.46 39.87 17.19
C SER A 54 16.35 41.11 17.11
N LEU A 55 15.85 42.17 16.50
CA LEU A 55 16.55 43.46 16.41
C LEU A 55 16.21 44.25 17.67
N ASP A 56 17.23 44.66 18.43
CA ASP A 56 17.02 45.57 19.56
C ASP A 56 16.66 46.97 19.02
N PRO A 57 15.46 47.51 19.33
CA PRO A 57 15.03 48.79 18.80
C PRO A 57 15.84 49.99 19.30
N VAL A 58 16.65 49.83 20.36
CA VAL A 58 17.44 50.94 20.95
C VAL A 58 18.85 51.00 20.37
N GLU A 59 19.49 49.84 20.12
CA GLU A 59 20.90 49.79 19.69
C GLU A 59 21.11 49.40 18.21
N GLN A 60 20.04 49.05 17.47
CA GLN A 60 20.11 48.54 16.09
C GLN A 60 21.11 47.39 15.91
N ARG A 61 21.19 46.48 16.88
CA ARG A 61 22.01 45.27 16.83
C ARG A 61 21.12 44.03 16.90
N PHE A 62 21.58 42.95 16.26
CA PHE A 62 20.87 41.69 16.27
C PHE A 62 21.23 40.86 17.51
N LEU A 63 20.21 40.36 18.21
CA LEU A 63 20.34 39.50 19.38
C LEU A 63 19.80 38.11 19.07
N LEU A 64 20.55 37.08 19.51
CA LEU A 64 20.11 35.69 19.55
C LEU A 64 19.40 35.44 20.88
N VAL A 65 18.10 35.15 20.81
CA VAL A 65 17.25 34.91 21.98
C VAL A 65 16.76 33.48 21.95
N GLY A 66 17.02 32.73 23.03
CA GLY A 66 16.49 31.39 23.22
C GLY A 66 15.09 31.42 23.83
N GLU A 67 14.28 30.39 23.56
CA GLU A 67 12.92 30.24 24.13
C GLU A 67 12.88 30.18 25.67
N ASP A 68 14.01 29.92 26.33
CA ASP A 68 14.14 29.94 27.79
C ASP A 68 14.46 31.32 28.38
N GLY A 69 14.48 32.38 27.55
CA GLY A 69 14.74 33.76 27.96
C GLY A 69 16.22 34.05 28.21
N LEU A 70 17.14 33.12 27.93
CA LEU A 70 18.58 33.39 27.97
C LEU A 70 19.01 34.18 26.73
N ILE A 71 19.58 35.37 26.96
CA ILE A 71 20.17 36.22 25.92
C ILE A 71 21.68 35.99 25.92
N MET A 72 22.23 35.45 24.83
CA MET A 72 23.68 35.35 24.65
C MET A 72 24.19 36.52 23.81
N LYS A 73 25.00 37.38 24.44
CA LYS A 73 25.68 38.50 23.76
C LYS A 73 26.87 37.94 22.97
N TRP A 74 26.67 37.67 21.68
CA TRP A 74 27.75 37.26 20.81
C TRP A 74 28.66 38.46 20.49
N LYS A 75 29.93 38.35 20.85
CA LYS A 75 30.99 39.29 20.46
C LYS A 75 31.83 38.55 19.40
N PRO A 76 31.79 38.95 18.12
CA PRO A 76 32.56 38.25 17.10
C PRO A 76 34.06 38.30 17.46
N PRO A 77 34.83 37.23 17.18
CA PRO A 77 36.28 37.27 17.29
C PRO A 77 36.82 38.40 16.40
N PRO A 78 37.83 39.18 16.85
CA PRO A 78 38.43 40.20 16.00
C PRO A 78 38.99 39.53 14.75
N VAL A 79 38.47 39.93 13.59
CA VAL A 79 39.00 39.54 12.29
C VAL A 79 40.05 40.59 11.92
N ASP A 80 41.31 40.18 11.83
CA ASP A 80 42.38 41.02 11.27
C ASP A 80 42.13 41.13 9.76
N LEU A 81 41.77 42.33 9.30
CA LEU A 81 41.47 42.61 7.90
C LEU A 81 42.73 42.83 7.05
N TYR A 82 43.92 42.58 7.59
CA TYR A 82 45.21 42.69 6.91
C TYR A 82 46.19 41.63 7.40
N PRO A 83 46.33 40.48 6.72
CA PRO A 83 47.28 39.44 7.13
C PRO A 83 48.74 39.71 6.72
N ASP A 84 48.99 40.65 5.79
CA ASP A 84 50.31 40.85 5.17
C ASP A 84 50.97 42.17 5.56
N ILE A 85 51.16 42.40 6.86
CA ILE A 85 52.27 43.22 7.34
C ILE A 85 53.00 42.40 8.39
N SER A 86 53.77 41.42 7.91
CA SER A 86 54.79 40.76 8.72
C SER A 86 55.82 41.81 9.15
N ASN A 87 55.81 42.14 10.43
CA ASN A 87 57.01 42.64 11.10
C ASN A 87 58.04 41.52 11.06
N ASP A 88 59.03 41.66 10.20
CA ASP A 88 60.22 40.82 10.20
C ASP A 88 61.06 41.11 11.46
N GLU A 89 61.01 40.19 12.43
CA GLU A 89 62.15 39.93 13.31
C GLU A 89 62.49 38.43 13.29
N ASN A 90 63.63 38.14 12.64
CA ASN A 90 64.63 37.11 12.94
C ASN A 90 64.27 35.61 12.90
N GLY A 91 65.09 34.88 12.12
CA GLY A 91 65.42 33.45 12.30
C GLY A 91 65.22 32.63 11.04
N ASP A 92 66.11 32.72 10.04
CA ASP A 92 67.20 31.76 9.79
C ASP A 92 66.79 30.26 9.88
N THR A 93 66.66 29.59 8.73
CA THR A 93 67.49 28.43 8.34
C THR A 93 67.07 27.80 6.99
N GLY A 94 68.06 27.63 6.10
CA GLY A 94 68.24 26.48 5.18
C GLY A 94 67.25 26.30 4.01
N VAL A 95 67.50 26.86 2.82
CA VAL A 95 68.32 26.31 1.71
C VAL A 95 67.92 24.89 1.26
N GLN A 96 67.29 24.79 0.08
CA GLN A 96 67.71 24.04 -1.14
C GLN A 96 66.51 23.94 -2.12
N ASN A 97 66.58 23.91 -3.44
CA ASN A 97 67.46 24.43 -4.50
C ASN A 97 66.81 23.95 -5.83
N ARG A 98 66.64 24.84 -6.82
CA ARG A 98 66.57 24.58 -8.30
C ARG A 98 65.44 23.68 -8.85
N GLU A 99 64.83 23.92 -10.02
CA GLU A 99 65.26 24.47 -11.32
C GLU A 99 64.02 25.06 -12.02
N SER A 100 64.03 26.32 -12.47
CA SER A 100 64.49 26.83 -13.78
C SER A 100 63.56 26.50 -14.96
N GLY A 101 62.90 27.54 -15.45
CA GLY A 101 62.14 27.56 -16.71
C GLY A 101 61.75 29.00 -17.09
N THR A 102 62.75 29.77 -17.53
CA THR A 102 62.68 31.02 -18.31
C THR A 102 61.64 30.96 -19.43
N ALA A 103 61.04 32.03 -19.96
CA ALA A 103 60.96 33.47 -19.75
C ALA A 103 59.92 33.92 -20.81
N ILE A 104 59.16 34.98 -20.59
CA ILE A 104 58.81 35.99 -21.60
C ILE A 104 58.32 37.21 -20.81
N ASP A 105 59.05 38.29 -21.02
CA ASP A 105 58.76 39.64 -20.58
C ASP A 105 57.35 40.07 -20.99
N ASP A 106 56.54 40.46 -20.02
CA ASP A 106 55.61 41.56 -20.18
C ASP A 106 55.98 42.59 -19.12
N GLU A 107 56.56 43.70 -19.55
CA GLU A 107 56.83 44.86 -18.70
C GLU A 107 55.51 45.37 -18.13
N ASP A 108 55.28 45.14 -16.84
CA ASP A 108 54.28 45.84 -16.05
C ASP A 108 54.61 47.33 -16.00
N ALA A 109 53.97 48.08 -16.90
CA ALA A 109 54.06 49.53 -17.05
C ALA A 109 53.39 50.32 -15.89
N TRP A 110 53.60 49.92 -14.64
CA TRP A 110 53.08 50.62 -13.45
C TRP A 110 54.05 50.70 -12.26
N THR A 111 55.35 50.44 -12.45
CA THR A 111 56.36 50.69 -11.41
C THR A 111 56.93 52.11 -11.51
N GLY A 112 56.12 53.08 -11.11
CA GLY A 112 56.50 54.50 -11.08
C GLY A 112 55.70 55.30 -10.07
N ALA A 113 55.69 54.88 -8.80
CA ALA A 113 55.17 55.72 -7.72
C ALA A 113 56.25 56.74 -7.29
N PRO A 114 56.04 58.06 -7.46
CA PRO A 114 56.91 59.04 -6.84
C PRO A 114 56.58 59.14 -5.34
N PRO A 115 57.57 59.36 -4.46
CA PRO A 115 57.33 59.56 -3.05
C PRO A 115 56.78 60.97 -2.86
N GLY A 116 55.47 61.09 -2.66
CA GLY A 116 54.85 62.40 -2.46
C GLY A 116 53.40 62.30 -2.03
N ASN A 117 53.13 62.81 -0.82
CA ASN A 117 51.85 63.23 -0.25
C ASN A 117 50.60 62.85 -1.06
N GLY A 118 49.76 61.98 -0.49
CA GLY A 118 48.48 61.51 -1.03
C GLY A 118 47.46 62.61 -1.31
N SER A 119 47.71 63.39 -2.36
CA SER A 119 46.69 64.18 -3.05
C SER A 119 46.12 63.28 -4.13
N LEU A 120 44.87 62.85 -3.96
CA LEU A 120 44.11 62.11 -4.97
C LEU A 120 44.24 62.85 -6.30
N LEU A 121 44.84 62.19 -7.31
CA LEU A 121 45.01 62.76 -8.65
C LEU A 121 43.64 63.16 -9.19
N SER A 122 43.49 64.42 -9.60
CA SER A 122 42.21 64.91 -10.09
C SER A 122 41.92 64.31 -11.47
N ALA A 123 40.64 64.11 -11.81
CA ALA A 123 40.22 63.71 -13.16
C ALA A 123 40.80 64.65 -14.25
N THR A 124 41.09 65.90 -13.89
CA THR A 124 41.73 66.91 -14.76
C THR A 124 43.24 66.71 -14.95
N ASP A 125 43.92 65.97 -14.08
CA ASP A 125 45.33 65.63 -14.21
C ASP A 125 45.53 64.43 -15.16
N PHE A 126 44.53 63.56 -15.31
CA PHE A 126 44.59 62.37 -16.17
C PHE A 126 44.28 62.66 -17.65
N PHE A 127 43.32 63.55 -17.92
CA PHE A 127 42.92 63.95 -19.29
C PHE A 127 43.47 65.32 -19.72
N GLY A 128 44.19 66.00 -18.82
CA GLY A 128 44.75 67.33 -19.02
C GLY A 128 43.72 68.46 -18.76
N LYS A 129 44.19 69.57 -18.17
CA LYS A 129 43.36 70.72 -17.77
C LYS A 129 42.68 71.46 -18.93
N THR A 130 43.03 71.14 -20.17
CA THR A 130 42.52 71.77 -21.39
C THR A 130 41.45 70.93 -22.11
N ASP A 131 41.23 69.67 -21.73
CA ASP A 131 40.17 68.84 -22.33
C ASP A 131 38.83 69.15 -21.64
N VAL A 132 38.00 69.95 -22.33
CA VAL A 132 36.68 70.42 -21.83
C VAL A 132 35.71 69.26 -21.54
N GLY A 133 36.01 68.02 -21.97
CA GLY A 133 35.23 66.82 -21.65
C GLY A 133 35.99 65.72 -20.89
N GLY A 134 37.19 66.01 -20.37
CA GLY A 134 38.03 65.01 -19.70
C GLY A 134 37.39 64.42 -18.43
N VAL A 135 36.64 65.23 -17.70
CA VAL A 135 35.94 64.80 -16.47
C VAL A 135 34.77 63.86 -16.80
N GLU A 136 34.02 64.12 -17.87
CA GLU A 136 32.94 63.25 -18.34
C GLU A 136 33.46 61.91 -18.84
N LYS A 137 34.60 61.90 -19.55
CA LYS A 137 35.29 60.67 -19.97
C LYS A 137 35.77 59.86 -18.77
N PHE A 138 36.39 60.53 -17.78
CA PHE A 138 36.80 59.88 -16.53
C PHE A 138 35.63 59.25 -15.80
N LYS A 139 34.52 59.99 -15.62
CA LYS A 139 33.30 59.46 -15.00
C LYS A 139 32.78 58.24 -15.76
N THR A 140 32.73 58.31 -17.09
CA THR A 140 32.25 57.19 -17.92
C THR A 140 33.12 55.94 -17.74
N ILE A 141 34.45 56.10 -17.72
CA ILE A 141 35.39 54.99 -17.53
C ILE A 141 35.29 54.44 -16.10
N ALA A 142 35.23 55.32 -15.09
CA ALA A 142 35.10 54.92 -13.69
C ALA A 142 33.78 54.18 -13.42
N PHE A 143 32.65 54.67 -13.96
CA PHE A 143 31.37 53.97 -13.83
C PHE A 143 31.38 52.62 -14.57
N ARG A 144 32.02 52.53 -15.74
CA ARG A 144 32.19 51.26 -16.44
C ARG A 144 33.01 50.27 -15.61
N ALA A 145 34.16 50.71 -15.07
CA ALA A 145 35.03 49.86 -14.26
C ALA A 145 34.35 49.38 -12.97
N LEU A 146 33.63 50.26 -12.27
CA LEU A 146 32.87 49.90 -11.07
C LEU A 146 31.71 48.93 -11.39
N HIS A 147 31.04 49.13 -12.52
CA HIS A 147 29.99 48.22 -12.96
C HIS A 147 30.55 46.84 -13.32
N GLU A 148 31.70 46.80 -14.02
CA GLU A 148 32.40 45.57 -14.35
C GLU A 148 32.89 44.83 -13.11
N GLN A 149 33.47 45.54 -12.14
CA GLN A 149 33.85 44.97 -10.85
C GLN A 149 32.63 44.38 -10.12
N LYS A 150 31.52 45.11 -10.07
CA LYS A 150 30.28 44.62 -9.43
C LYS A 150 29.75 43.35 -10.09
N LEU A 151 29.79 43.28 -11.43
CA LEU A 151 29.40 42.08 -12.17
C LEU A 151 30.31 40.89 -11.85
N GLU A 152 31.61 41.11 -11.74
CA GLU A 152 32.57 40.06 -11.39
C GLU A 152 32.34 39.55 -9.96
N GLU A 153 32.07 40.44 -9.00
CA GLU A 153 31.72 40.07 -7.62
C GLU A 153 30.41 39.27 -7.56
N GLU A 154 29.35 39.71 -8.26
CA GLU A 154 28.08 38.98 -8.35
C GLU A 154 28.26 37.60 -9.00
N LEU A 155 29.09 37.51 -10.05
CA LEU A 155 29.42 36.25 -10.70
C LEU A 155 30.19 35.30 -9.77
N GLN A 156 31.17 35.81 -9.03
CA GLN A 156 31.93 35.02 -8.06
C GLN A 156 31.04 34.51 -6.92
N GLN A 157 30.16 35.36 -6.40
CA GLN A 157 29.17 34.97 -5.39
C GLN A 157 28.26 33.86 -5.92
N THR A 158 27.73 34.02 -7.13
CA THR A 158 26.86 33.03 -7.78
C THR A 158 27.58 31.69 -8.01
N LYS A 159 28.86 31.73 -8.40
CA LYS A 159 29.70 30.54 -8.54
C LYS A 159 29.88 29.82 -7.20
N GLN A 160 30.20 30.54 -6.13
CA GLN A 160 30.35 29.96 -4.79
C GLN A 160 29.05 29.34 -4.28
N GLU A 161 27.92 30.00 -4.51
CA GLU A 161 26.60 29.47 -4.13
C GLU A 161 26.24 28.21 -4.92
N ASN A 162 26.54 28.18 -6.23
CA ASN A 162 26.37 26.99 -7.05
C ASN A 162 27.21 25.81 -6.54
N GLU A 163 28.47 26.02 -6.18
CA GLU A 163 29.31 24.95 -5.61
C GLU A 163 28.75 24.45 -4.27
N ARG A 164 28.30 25.35 -3.39
CA ARG A 164 27.63 24.95 -2.14
C ARG A 164 26.38 24.12 -2.38
N LEU A 165 25.57 24.49 -3.37
CA LEU A 165 24.35 23.76 -3.74
C LEU A 165 24.68 22.40 -4.36
N LYS A 166 25.71 22.30 -5.20
CA LYS A 166 26.20 21.02 -5.73
C LYS A 166 26.67 20.09 -4.62
N ASP A 167 27.43 20.59 -3.66
CA ASP A 167 27.87 19.82 -2.51
C ASP A 167 26.69 19.35 -1.64
N ALA A 168 25.69 20.21 -1.43
CA ALA A 168 24.48 19.85 -0.71
C ALA A 168 23.67 18.78 -1.44
N HIS A 169 23.49 18.93 -2.76
CA HIS A 169 22.84 17.93 -3.61
C HIS A 169 23.57 16.59 -3.52
N ALA A 170 24.90 16.58 -3.67
CA ALA A 170 25.69 15.35 -3.59
C ALA A 170 25.58 14.66 -2.22
N ARG A 171 25.45 15.42 -1.12
CA ARG A 171 25.18 14.84 0.21
C ARG A 171 23.81 14.20 0.29
N VAL A 172 22.76 14.91 -0.13
CA VAL A 172 21.38 14.40 -0.11
C VAL A 172 21.23 13.17 -1.00
N THR A 173 21.85 13.15 -2.18
CA THR A 173 21.85 11.97 -3.06
C THR A 173 22.45 10.76 -2.35
N ARG A 174 23.58 10.93 -1.64
CA ARG A 174 24.22 9.84 -0.90
C ARG A 174 23.35 9.33 0.25
N GLU A 175 22.75 10.23 1.03
CA GLU A 175 21.83 9.86 2.11
C GLU A 175 20.60 9.09 1.58
N LEU A 176 20.10 9.48 0.40
CA LEU A 176 19.00 8.81 -0.27
C LEU A 176 19.39 7.39 -0.72
N GLU A 177 20.57 7.22 -1.31
CA GLU A 177 21.10 5.91 -1.69
C GLU A 177 21.31 4.98 -0.48
N GLU A 178 21.87 5.51 0.62
CA GLU A 178 22.02 4.77 1.87
C GLU A 178 20.67 4.34 2.46
N LEU A 179 19.68 5.24 2.44
CA LEU A 179 18.34 4.93 2.91
C LEU A 179 17.68 3.86 2.04
N GLN A 180 17.80 3.94 0.72
CA GLN A 180 17.31 2.92 -0.21
C GLN A 180 17.95 1.56 0.05
N ALA A 181 19.27 1.52 0.24
CA ALA A 181 19.98 0.28 0.59
C ALA A 181 19.49 -0.30 1.93
N SER A 182 19.21 0.55 2.92
CA SER A 182 18.67 0.11 4.21
C SER A 182 17.27 -0.50 4.09
N PHE A 183 16.41 0.06 3.22
CA PHE A 183 15.08 -0.50 2.96
C PHE A 183 15.16 -1.84 2.24
N ALA A 184 16.03 -1.97 1.24
CA ALA A 184 16.25 -3.24 0.55
C ALA A 184 16.71 -4.33 1.53
N ALA A 185 17.70 -4.05 2.38
CA ALA A 185 18.17 -4.99 3.39
C ALA A 185 17.06 -5.38 4.40
N ASN A 186 16.19 -4.44 4.76
CA ASN A 186 15.05 -4.70 5.64
C ASN A 186 13.99 -5.59 4.98
N ILE A 187 13.70 -5.36 3.70
CA ILE A 187 12.81 -6.19 2.90
C ILE A 187 13.36 -7.61 2.83
N ASP A 188 14.64 -7.78 2.48
CA ASP A 188 15.27 -9.09 2.41
C ASP A 188 15.20 -9.84 3.74
N ASP A 189 15.35 -9.14 4.87
CA ASP A 189 15.24 -9.76 6.19
C ASP A 189 13.81 -10.21 6.50
N ARG A 190 12.82 -9.37 6.18
CA ARG A 190 11.41 -9.73 6.31
C ARG A 190 11.06 -10.93 5.42
N GLU A 191 11.55 -10.97 4.20
CA GLU A 191 11.35 -12.11 3.28
C GLU A 191 11.96 -13.39 3.85
N ARG A 192 13.17 -13.35 4.41
CA ARG A 192 13.77 -14.50 5.09
C ARG A 192 12.92 -15.00 6.26
N VAL A 193 12.42 -14.10 7.10
CA VAL A 193 11.55 -14.46 8.23
C VAL A 193 10.23 -15.07 7.75
N LEU A 194 9.62 -14.49 6.71
CA LEU A 194 8.40 -15.01 6.10
C LEU A 194 8.63 -16.40 5.49
N ALA A 195 9.72 -16.61 4.77
CA ALA A 195 10.09 -17.92 4.23
C ALA A 195 10.27 -18.97 5.33
N PHE A 196 10.95 -18.62 6.44
CA PHE A 196 11.09 -19.50 7.59
C PHE A 196 9.72 -19.86 8.21
N LYS A 197 8.84 -18.87 8.41
CA LYS A 197 7.49 -19.09 8.93
C LYS A 197 6.65 -19.95 7.99
N SER A 198 6.72 -19.71 6.68
CA SER A 198 6.03 -20.52 5.66
C SER A 198 6.47 -21.97 5.74
N LYS A 199 7.78 -22.22 5.75
CA LYS A 199 8.32 -23.58 5.89
C LYS A 199 7.84 -24.28 7.16
N ARG A 200 7.79 -23.56 8.29
CA ARG A 200 7.28 -24.09 9.56
C ARG A 200 5.80 -24.45 9.49
N ILE A 201 5.00 -23.64 8.80
CA ILE A 201 3.59 -23.91 8.55
C ILE A 201 3.42 -25.18 7.71
N ASP A 202 4.22 -25.33 6.64
CA ASP A 202 4.19 -26.52 5.79
C ASP A 202 4.54 -27.81 6.56
N GLU A 203 5.56 -27.75 7.43
CA GLU A 203 5.91 -28.86 8.33
C GLU A 203 4.76 -29.25 9.26
N LEU A 204 4.05 -28.26 9.83
CA LEU A 204 2.91 -28.51 10.71
C LEU A 204 1.72 -29.10 9.95
N HIS A 205 1.43 -28.62 8.74
CA HIS A 205 0.40 -29.20 7.88
C HIS A 205 0.74 -30.64 7.48
N ASN A 206 2.02 -30.95 7.21
CA ASN A 206 2.44 -32.32 6.93
C ASN A 206 2.18 -33.25 8.12
N LYS A 207 2.56 -32.83 9.34
CA LYS A 207 2.27 -33.60 10.56
C LYS A 207 0.79 -33.77 10.79
N LEU A 208 0.00 -32.73 10.56
CA LEU A 208 -1.46 -32.80 10.71
C LEU A 208 -2.04 -33.83 9.74
N ARG A 209 -1.62 -33.84 8.47
CA ARG A 209 -2.03 -34.87 7.50
C ARG A 209 -1.59 -36.28 7.90
N GLU A 210 -0.40 -36.44 8.45
CA GLU A 210 0.06 -37.72 8.99
C GLU A 210 -0.85 -38.20 10.14
N TYR A 211 -1.17 -37.32 11.08
CA TYR A 211 -2.12 -37.63 12.17
C TYR A 211 -3.52 -37.94 11.67
N GLU A 212 -4.03 -37.20 10.68
CA GLU A 212 -5.32 -37.48 10.04
C GLU A 212 -5.32 -38.85 9.36
N THR A 213 -4.22 -39.21 8.68
CA THR A 213 -4.06 -40.51 8.03
C THR A 213 -4.01 -41.65 9.06
N ILE A 214 -3.27 -41.46 10.15
CA ILE A 214 -3.21 -42.42 11.27
C ILE A 214 -4.59 -42.56 11.92
N ASN A 215 -5.29 -41.44 12.17
CA ASN A 215 -6.63 -41.46 12.75
C ASN A 215 -7.64 -42.13 11.82
N ALA A 216 -7.58 -41.87 10.52
CA ALA A 216 -8.42 -42.53 9.52
C ALA A 216 -8.14 -44.05 9.48
N SER A 217 -6.86 -44.44 9.51
CA SER A 217 -6.45 -45.86 9.57
C SER A 217 -6.92 -46.54 10.86
N LEU A 218 -6.83 -45.86 12.00
CA LEU A 218 -7.32 -46.34 13.30
C LEU A 218 -8.85 -46.48 13.30
N LEU A 219 -9.56 -45.47 12.80
CA LEU A 219 -11.01 -45.53 12.64
C LEU A 219 -11.43 -46.63 11.67
N GLN A 220 -10.67 -46.88 10.61
CA GLN A 220 -10.88 -47.99 9.69
C GLN A 220 -10.61 -49.35 10.36
N THR A 221 -9.67 -49.45 11.30
CA THR A 221 -9.46 -50.69 12.07
C THR A 221 -10.57 -50.90 13.10
N ILE A 222 -11.04 -49.84 13.74
CA ILE A 222 -12.16 -49.89 14.70
C ILE A 222 -13.48 -50.22 13.99
N ASN A 223 -13.75 -49.60 12.83
CA ASN A 223 -14.97 -49.81 12.05
C ASN A 223 -14.89 -51.04 11.12
N GLY A 224 -13.70 -51.49 10.74
CA GLY A 224 -13.45 -52.65 9.88
C GLY A 224 -13.52 -53.99 10.61
N ASN A 225 -13.73 -53.99 11.93
CA ASN A 225 -13.92 -55.22 12.71
C ASN A 225 -15.40 -55.67 12.80
N GLY A 226 -16.23 -55.26 11.84
CA GLY A 226 -17.61 -55.71 11.72
C GLY A 226 -18.19 -55.49 10.32
N GLY A 227 -18.01 -56.45 9.42
CA GLY A 227 -18.74 -56.46 8.15
C GLY A 227 -18.12 -57.33 7.08
N ALA A 228 -18.82 -58.42 6.75
CA ALA A 228 -18.41 -59.47 5.82
C ALA A 228 -18.61 -59.11 4.33
N GLU A 229 -17.98 -59.97 3.51
CA GLU A 229 -18.24 -60.35 2.10
C GLU A 229 -17.39 -59.74 0.98
N GLY A 230 -16.66 -60.62 0.27
CA GLY A 230 -16.02 -60.30 -1.01
C GLY A 230 -14.88 -61.20 -1.52
N ASP A 231 -15.00 -62.53 -1.40
CA ASP A 231 -14.45 -63.64 -2.22
C ASP A 231 -13.02 -63.64 -2.87
N THR A 232 -12.47 -64.87 -2.90
CA THR A 232 -11.32 -65.44 -3.66
C THR A 232 -9.87 -65.22 -3.19
N GLY A 233 -9.24 -66.30 -2.71
CA GLY A 233 -7.77 -66.48 -2.81
C GLY A 233 -7.02 -67.12 -1.63
N THR A 234 -7.32 -68.38 -1.31
CA THR A 234 -6.36 -69.44 -0.90
C THR A 234 -5.20 -69.14 0.07
N SER A 235 -5.34 -69.74 1.27
CA SER A 235 -4.33 -70.44 2.09
C SER A 235 -3.56 -69.74 3.23
N GLN A 236 -3.79 -70.34 4.40
CA GLN A 236 -2.90 -70.62 5.55
C GLN A 236 -2.81 -69.61 6.73
N SER A 237 -3.50 -70.04 7.80
CA SER A 237 -2.94 -70.37 9.12
C SER A 237 -2.67 -69.25 10.14
N GLY A 238 -3.34 -69.38 11.29
CA GLY A 238 -2.91 -68.86 12.59
C GLY A 238 -4.02 -68.09 13.35
N THR A 239 -4.80 -68.71 14.23
CA THR A 239 -4.81 -68.49 15.71
C THR A 239 -4.85 -67.00 16.12
N THR A 240 -5.78 -66.46 16.95
CA THR A 240 -6.40 -66.95 18.19
C THR A 240 -7.42 -65.90 18.70
N ALA A 241 -8.41 -66.36 19.50
CA ALA A 241 -9.06 -65.64 20.63
C ALA A 241 -10.04 -64.49 20.35
N THR A 242 -11.12 -64.26 21.11
CA THR A 242 -11.92 -65.04 22.07
C THR A 242 -13.20 -64.22 22.23
N THR A 243 -14.32 -64.66 21.66
CA THR A 243 -15.64 -64.11 21.95
C THR A 243 -16.37 -65.09 22.86
N SER A 244 -16.61 -64.69 24.10
CA SER A 244 -17.43 -65.42 25.07
C SER A 244 -18.90 -65.36 24.64
N SER A 245 -19.27 -66.26 23.72
CA SER A 245 -20.65 -66.64 23.52
C SER A 245 -21.11 -67.50 24.68
N THR A 246 -22.32 -67.22 25.14
CA THR A 246 -23.08 -68.02 26.09
C THR A 246 -23.28 -69.41 25.49
N VAL A 247 -22.41 -70.34 25.88
CA VAL A 247 -22.50 -71.76 25.54
C VAL A 247 -23.58 -72.38 26.43
N GLU A 248 -24.70 -72.80 25.84
CA GLU A 248 -25.50 -73.87 26.44
C GLU A 248 -24.59 -75.09 26.62
N PRO A 249 -24.43 -75.62 27.85
CA PRO A 249 -23.53 -76.74 28.04
C PRO A 249 -24.23 -78.01 27.53
N VAL A 250 -23.68 -78.61 26.47
CA VAL A 250 -23.88 -80.04 26.21
C VAL A 250 -23.15 -80.78 27.32
N VAL A 251 -23.86 -80.99 28.43
CA VAL A 251 -23.36 -81.70 29.61
C VAL A 251 -23.17 -83.16 29.22
N THR A 252 -21.93 -83.64 29.21
CA THR A 252 -21.65 -85.07 29.04
C THR A 252 -22.22 -85.83 30.25
N GLU A 253 -22.87 -86.97 30.01
CA GLU A 253 -23.58 -87.75 31.05
C GLU A 253 -22.74 -88.05 32.30
N THR A 254 -21.41 -88.13 32.13
CA THR A 254 -20.42 -88.31 33.21
C THR A 254 -20.30 -87.12 34.16
N GLU A 255 -20.34 -85.88 33.68
CA GLU A 255 -20.30 -84.68 34.54
C GLU A 255 -21.62 -84.46 35.27
N THR A 256 -22.75 -84.72 34.61
CA THR A 256 -24.07 -84.66 35.23
C THR A 256 -24.19 -85.66 36.36
N ARG A 257 -23.66 -86.88 36.16
CA ARG A 257 -23.63 -87.96 37.17
C ARG A 257 -22.73 -87.60 38.36
N ALA A 258 -21.57 -86.99 38.12
CA ALA A 258 -20.67 -86.54 39.19
C ALA A 258 -21.29 -85.40 40.03
N ARG A 259 -21.94 -84.41 39.38
CA ARG A 259 -22.66 -83.33 40.09
C ARG A 259 -23.86 -83.84 40.88
N MET A 260 -24.64 -84.78 40.33
CA MET A 260 -25.73 -85.44 41.06
C MET A 260 -25.21 -86.21 42.28
N MET A 261 -24.11 -86.97 42.15
CA MET A 261 -23.54 -87.68 43.30
C MET A 261 -23.01 -86.75 44.39
N THR A 262 -22.49 -85.58 44.01
CA THR A 262 -22.01 -84.58 44.97
C THR A 262 -23.19 -83.94 45.74
N LEU A 263 -24.32 -83.72 45.08
CA LEU A 263 -25.56 -83.24 45.72
C LEU A 263 -26.13 -84.27 46.70
N ILE A 264 -26.14 -85.55 46.33
CA ILE A 264 -26.59 -86.67 47.18
C ILE A 264 -25.71 -86.78 48.43
N ASN A 265 -24.38 -86.77 48.26
CA ASN A 265 -23.44 -86.88 49.38
C ASN A 265 -23.47 -85.66 50.31
N ALA A 266 -23.86 -84.49 49.80
CA ALA A 266 -24.02 -83.27 50.59
C ALA A 266 -25.41 -83.15 51.28
N GLY A 267 -26.27 -84.16 51.15
CA GLY A 267 -27.63 -84.15 51.70
C GLY A 267 -28.56 -83.12 51.07
N LYS A 268 -28.23 -82.62 49.86
CA LYS A 268 -29.03 -81.61 49.15
C LYS A 268 -30.00 -82.31 48.19
N PRO A 269 -31.27 -81.89 48.14
CA PRO A 269 -32.27 -82.54 47.30
C PRO A 269 -31.93 -82.35 45.82
N LEU A 270 -32.00 -83.45 45.05
CA LEU A 270 -31.72 -83.47 43.60
C LEU A 270 -32.66 -82.58 42.80
N PHE A 271 -33.88 -82.41 43.31
CA PHE A 271 -34.91 -81.52 42.80
C PHE A 271 -35.33 -80.60 43.93
N HIS A 272 -35.28 -79.31 43.70
CA HIS A 272 -35.93 -78.35 44.59
C HIS A 272 -37.45 -78.56 44.49
N ALA A 273 -38.19 -78.34 45.58
CA ALA A 273 -39.63 -78.33 45.49
C ALA A 273 -40.05 -77.30 44.42
N LEU A 274 -41.10 -77.60 43.63
CA LEU A 274 -41.59 -76.71 42.57
C LEU A 274 -41.77 -75.27 43.08
N ASP A 275 -42.19 -75.13 44.34
CA ASP A 275 -42.37 -73.85 45.01
C ASP A 275 -41.04 -73.11 45.24
N THR A 276 -39.97 -73.80 45.63
CA THR A 276 -38.64 -73.20 45.79
C THR A 276 -37.97 -72.81 44.48
N CYS A 277 -38.23 -73.51 43.36
CA CYS A 277 -37.78 -73.07 42.04
C CYS A 277 -38.53 -71.82 41.58
N ARG A 278 -39.87 -71.81 41.73
CA ARG A 278 -40.69 -70.63 41.41
C ARG A 278 -40.27 -69.41 42.24
N GLU A 279 -39.98 -69.58 43.52
CA GLU A 279 -39.51 -68.51 44.39
C GLU A 279 -38.17 -67.91 43.93
N GLN A 280 -37.22 -68.76 43.48
CA GLN A 280 -35.95 -68.30 42.92
C GLN A 280 -36.13 -67.55 41.59
N GLU A 281 -37.02 -68.03 40.72
CA GLU A 281 -37.36 -67.35 39.46
C GLU A 281 -38.01 -65.97 39.74
N PHE A 282 -38.96 -65.90 40.67
CA PHE A 282 -39.57 -64.61 41.07
C PHE A 282 -38.54 -63.67 41.70
N LYS A 283 -37.61 -64.19 42.49
CA LYS A 283 -36.52 -63.38 43.07
C LYS A 283 -35.59 -62.84 41.98
N GLN A 284 -35.21 -63.65 41.00
CA GLN A 284 -34.39 -63.21 39.87
C GLN A 284 -35.11 -62.13 39.05
N LEU A 285 -36.39 -62.35 38.72
CA LEU A 285 -37.21 -61.36 37.99
C LEU A 285 -37.37 -60.07 38.78
N TYR A 286 -37.52 -60.15 40.11
CA TYR A 286 -37.61 -58.96 40.97
C TYR A 286 -36.29 -58.20 41.02
N GLU A 287 -35.17 -58.88 41.18
CA GLU A 287 -33.83 -58.26 41.14
C GLU A 287 -33.52 -57.66 39.77
N GLU A 288 -33.92 -58.33 38.68
CA GLU A 288 -33.74 -57.83 37.32
C GLU A 288 -34.61 -56.61 37.04
N SER A 289 -35.88 -56.62 37.46
CA SER A 289 -36.76 -55.46 37.44
C SER A 289 -36.21 -54.29 38.27
N GLN A 290 -35.63 -54.59 39.45
CA GLN A 290 -34.99 -53.59 40.29
C GLN A 290 -33.76 -52.98 39.63
N ARG A 291 -32.90 -53.80 39.00
CA ARG A 291 -31.74 -53.32 38.23
C ARG A 291 -32.16 -52.45 37.05
N GLN A 292 -33.19 -52.88 36.30
CA GLN A 292 -33.76 -52.09 35.20
C GLN A 292 -34.31 -50.75 35.70
N CYS A 293 -35.02 -50.73 36.84
CA CYS A 293 -35.53 -49.51 37.44
C CYS A 293 -34.40 -48.58 37.89
N ALA A 294 -33.33 -49.11 38.50
CA ALA A 294 -32.14 -48.34 38.87
C ALA A 294 -31.43 -47.76 37.64
N GLN A 295 -31.27 -48.55 36.57
CA GLN A 295 -30.65 -48.10 35.33
C GLN A 295 -31.47 -47.01 34.62
N LEU A 296 -32.79 -47.14 34.56
CA LEU A 296 -33.68 -46.10 34.04
C LEU A 296 -33.63 -44.83 34.88
N THR A 297 -33.53 -44.96 36.21
CA THR A 297 -33.39 -43.81 37.11
C THR A 297 -32.05 -43.10 36.89
N GLN A 298 -30.97 -43.85 36.74
CA GLN A 298 -29.65 -43.28 36.48
C GLN A 298 -29.60 -42.56 35.12
N THR A 299 -30.09 -43.19 34.05
CA THR A 299 -30.13 -42.58 32.71
C THR A 299 -31.02 -41.33 32.68
N ALA A 300 -32.12 -41.30 33.43
CA ALA A 300 -32.95 -40.11 33.57
C ALA A 300 -32.18 -38.94 34.23
N LEU A 301 -31.40 -39.21 35.27
CA LEU A 301 -30.57 -38.21 35.94
C LEU A 301 -29.44 -37.69 35.05
N GLU A 302 -28.78 -38.57 34.31
CA GLU A 302 -27.73 -38.21 33.33
C GLU A 302 -28.29 -37.33 32.21
N ASN A 303 -29.46 -37.68 31.66
CA ASN A 303 -30.16 -36.87 30.67
C ASN A 303 -30.56 -35.50 31.21
N GLU A 304 -31.02 -35.42 32.47
CA GLU A 304 -31.36 -34.15 33.11
C GLU A 304 -30.13 -33.27 33.33
N ALA A 305 -28.98 -33.87 33.69
CA ALA A 305 -27.71 -33.17 33.80
C ALA A 305 -27.23 -32.62 32.45
N ALA A 306 -27.26 -33.45 31.40
CA ALA A 306 -26.90 -33.04 30.03
C ALA A 306 -27.82 -31.92 29.50
N MET A 307 -29.11 -31.98 29.82
CA MET A 307 -30.06 -30.91 29.48
C MET A 307 -29.76 -29.60 30.20
N ARG A 308 -29.35 -29.65 31.47
CA ARG A 308 -28.92 -28.46 32.22
C ARG A 308 -27.64 -27.86 31.64
N GLU A 309 -26.66 -28.69 31.32
CA GLU A 309 -25.40 -28.26 30.71
C GLU A 309 -25.64 -27.61 29.34
N THR A 310 -26.48 -28.22 28.49
CA THR A 310 -26.84 -27.68 27.18
C THR A 310 -27.53 -26.31 27.28
N ARG A 311 -28.38 -26.11 28.30
CA ARG A 311 -29.01 -24.80 28.55
C ARG A 311 -27.98 -23.74 28.93
N LEU A 312 -27.01 -24.09 29.76
CA LEU A 312 -25.97 -23.16 30.21
C LEU A 312 -25.02 -22.81 29.06
N ALA A 313 -24.64 -23.79 28.23
CA ALA A 313 -23.87 -23.56 27.01
C ALA A 313 -24.60 -22.64 26.02
N LYS A 314 -25.92 -22.78 25.87
CA LYS A 314 -26.74 -21.87 25.05
C LYS A 314 -26.71 -20.44 25.57
N PHE A 315 -26.83 -20.25 26.89
CA PHE A 315 -26.76 -18.93 27.49
C PHE A 315 -25.38 -18.28 27.28
N ASN A 316 -24.30 -19.01 27.53
CA ASN A 316 -22.94 -18.52 27.32
C ASN A 316 -22.67 -18.18 25.85
N LYS A 317 -23.21 -18.99 24.92
CA LYS A 317 -23.13 -18.71 23.49
C LYS A 317 -23.85 -17.41 23.15
N GLN A 318 -25.08 -17.21 23.64
CA GLN A 318 -25.82 -15.97 23.39
C GLN A 318 -25.09 -14.73 23.90
N ASP A 319 -24.48 -14.81 25.09
CA ASP A 319 -23.69 -13.71 25.64
C ASP A 319 -22.44 -13.42 24.79
N SER A 320 -21.76 -14.48 24.34
CA SER A 320 -20.61 -14.34 23.42
C SER A 320 -21.02 -13.76 22.07
N ASP A 321 -22.15 -14.20 21.50
CA ASP A 321 -22.70 -13.70 20.23
C ASP A 321 -23.06 -12.21 20.37
N MET A 322 -23.67 -11.79 21.48
CA MET A 322 -23.94 -10.38 21.77
C MET A 322 -22.66 -9.54 21.86
N GLN A 323 -21.61 -10.04 22.51
CA GLN A 323 -20.32 -9.34 22.58
C GLN A 323 -19.67 -9.21 21.20
N ILE A 324 -19.74 -10.26 20.37
CA ILE A 324 -19.24 -10.26 19.00
C ILE A 324 -20.00 -9.21 18.18
N GLU A 325 -21.32 -9.17 18.26
CA GLU A 325 -22.14 -8.17 17.55
C GLU A 325 -21.79 -6.73 17.99
N GLN A 326 -21.59 -6.49 19.30
CA GLN A 326 -21.18 -5.19 19.80
C GLN A 326 -19.81 -4.75 19.28
N LEU A 327 -18.83 -5.67 19.29
CA LEU A 327 -17.49 -5.38 18.76
C LEU A 327 -17.51 -5.15 17.25
N GLN A 328 -18.33 -5.90 16.50
CA GLN A 328 -18.52 -5.67 15.07
C GLN A 328 -19.15 -4.31 14.79
N ALA A 329 -20.16 -3.90 15.56
CA ALA A 329 -20.77 -2.58 15.44
C ALA A 329 -19.78 -1.45 15.76
N GLN A 330 -18.94 -1.62 16.78
CA GLN A 330 -17.88 -0.65 17.11
C GLN A 330 -16.82 -0.55 16.02
N LEU A 331 -16.38 -1.68 15.45
CA LEU A 331 -15.45 -1.69 14.32
C LEU A 331 -16.04 -1.00 13.09
N ALA A 332 -17.31 -1.23 12.79
CA ALA A 332 -18.00 -0.57 11.68
C ALA A 332 -18.12 0.95 11.89
N ALA A 333 -18.44 1.38 13.12
CA ALA A 333 -18.52 2.81 13.46
C ALA A 333 -17.15 3.50 13.32
N MET A 334 -16.08 2.88 13.85
CA MET A 334 -14.72 3.43 13.72
C MET A 334 -14.24 3.45 12.26
N ALA A 335 -14.60 2.45 11.46
CA ALA A 335 -14.27 2.44 10.03
C ALA A 335 -14.93 3.63 9.31
N LEU A 336 -16.21 3.88 9.58
CA LEU A 336 -16.94 5.00 8.99
C LEU A 336 -16.37 6.36 9.43
N GLU A 337 -16.05 6.54 10.70
CA GLU A 337 -15.41 7.77 11.21
C GLU A 337 -14.03 7.99 10.55
N LYS A 338 -13.26 6.93 10.37
CA LYS A 338 -11.97 7.00 9.66
C LYS A 338 -12.15 7.45 8.21
N ASP A 339 -13.11 6.87 7.50
CA ASP A 339 -13.38 7.20 6.09
C ASP A 339 -13.86 8.66 5.94
N GLU A 340 -14.71 9.14 6.85
CA GLU A 340 -15.13 10.55 6.88
C GLU A 340 -13.96 11.51 7.13
N LEU A 341 -13.07 11.16 8.06
CA LEU A 341 -11.87 11.94 8.35
C LEU A 341 -10.91 11.95 7.16
N GLU A 342 -10.73 10.80 6.50
CA GLU A 342 -9.91 10.65 5.30
C GLU A 342 -10.40 11.59 4.20
N HIS A 343 -11.69 11.55 3.87
CA HIS A 343 -12.28 12.46 2.88
C HIS A 343 -12.26 13.94 3.29
N HIS A 344 -12.32 14.24 4.59
CA HIS A 344 -12.13 15.61 5.06
C HIS A 344 -10.70 16.10 4.81
N LEU A 345 -9.70 15.29 5.16
CA LEU A 345 -8.29 15.61 5.00
C LEU A 345 -7.90 15.69 3.51
N GLU A 346 -8.40 14.81 2.67
CA GLU A 346 -8.20 14.86 1.21
C GLU A 346 -8.71 16.18 0.62
N ARG A 347 -9.95 16.58 0.97
CA ARG A 347 -10.52 17.85 0.51
C ARG A 347 -9.70 19.04 0.99
N LYS A 348 -9.25 19.02 2.24
CA LYS A 348 -8.42 20.08 2.81
C LYS A 348 -7.08 20.18 2.08
N LEU A 349 -6.43 19.04 1.82
CA LEU A 349 -5.16 18.96 1.10
C LEU A 349 -5.28 19.53 -0.31
N ILE A 350 -6.33 19.16 -1.06
CA ILE A 350 -6.57 19.67 -2.41
C ILE A 350 -6.72 21.20 -2.40
N LEU A 351 -7.57 21.72 -1.50
CA LEU A 351 -7.82 23.16 -1.40
C LEU A 351 -6.55 23.94 -1.01
N GLU A 352 -5.76 23.39 -0.09
CA GLU A 352 -4.51 24.02 0.35
C GLU A 352 -3.42 23.96 -0.72
N ASN A 353 -3.32 22.84 -1.44
CA ASN A 353 -2.39 22.70 -2.57
C ASN A 353 -2.74 23.71 -3.68
N ASP A 354 -4.02 23.82 -4.05
CA ASP A 354 -4.49 24.80 -5.02
C ASP A 354 -4.25 26.24 -4.56
N ARG A 355 -4.44 26.52 -3.27
CA ARG A 355 -4.14 27.83 -2.67
C ARG A 355 -2.66 28.17 -2.81
N LEU A 356 -1.79 27.26 -2.38
CA LEU A 356 -0.34 27.45 -2.42
C LEU A 356 0.17 27.57 -3.85
N ARG A 357 -0.37 26.76 -4.78
CA ARG A 357 -0.04 26.84 -6.19
C ARG A 357 -0.35 28.22 -6.76
N ARG A 358 -1.56 28.75 -6.51
CA ARG A 358 -1.93 30.10 -6.96
C ARG A 358 -1.04 31.19 -6.34
N GLU A 359 -0.71 31.05 -5.06
CA GLU A 359 0.17 31.99 -4.36
C GLU A 359 1.58 32.01 -4.98
N LYS A 360 2.15 30.83 -5.27
CA LYS A 360 3.47 30.71 -5.90
C LYS A 360 3.48 31.16 -7.36
N GLU A 361 2.44 30.85 -8.13
CA GLU A 361 2.26 31.39 -9.48
C GLU A 361 2.17 32.93 -9.46
N ALA A 362 1.47 33.51 -8.48
CA ALA A 362 1.37 34.95 -8.32
C ALA A 362 2.71 35.60 -7.90
N GLU A 363 3.47 34.99 -6.99
CA GLU A 363 4.82 35.44 -6.61
C GLU A 363 5.77 35.44 -7.81
N LEU A 364 5.79 34.35 -8.59
CA LEU A 364 6.62 34.25 -9.80
C LEU A 364 6.22 35.29 -10.84
N GLN A 365 4.92 35.51 -11.03
CA GLN A 365 4.43 36.54 -11.93
C GLN A 365 4.86 37.94 -11.48
N ALA A 366 4.74 38.25 -10.18
CA ALA A 366 5.18 39.52 -9.61
C ALA A 366 6.70 39.72 -9.79
N PHE A 367 7.50 38.67 -9.60
CA PHE A 367 8.95 38.71 -9.84
C PHE A 367 9.28 38.96 -11.32
N HIS A 368 8.61 38.26 -12.24
CA HIS A 368 8.76 38.50 -13.68
C HIS A 368 8.34 39.92 -14.08
N ASP A 369 7.27 40.44 -13.50
CA ASP A 369 6.79 41.81 -13.75
C ASP A 369 7.79 42.86 -13.22
N ALA A 370 8.40 42.62 -12.06
CA ALA A 370 9.45 43.47 -11.49
C ALA A 370 10.69 43.49 -12.39
N MET A 371 11.17 42.33 -12.84
CA MET A 371 12.28 42.23 -13.79
C MET A 371 11.97 42.92 -15.12
N ARG A 372 10.77 42.71 -15.68
CA ARG A 372 10.34 43.41 -16.91
C ARG A 372 10.33 44.92 -16.74
N THR A 373 9.88 45.40 -15.58
CA THR A 373 9.86 46.84 -15.28
C THR A 373 11.28 47.40 -15.18
N GLN A 374 12.20 46.70 -14.50
CA GLN A 374 13.61 47.08 -14.43
C GLN A 374 14.27 47.11 -15.81
N MET A 375 14.05 46.10 -16.65
CA MET A 375 14.56 46.07 -18.03
C MET A 375 14.00 47.24 -18.85
N ARG A 376 12.71 47.54 -18.75
CA ARG A 376 12.11 48.70 -19.45
C ARG A 376 12.70 50.03 -19.00
N MET A 377 13.05 50.17 -17.71
CA MET A 377 13.71 51.38 -17.20
C MET A 377 15.16 51.53 -17.68
N GLN A 378 15.85 50.43 -17.99
CA GLN A 378 17.25 50.42 -18.44
C GLN A 378 17.42 50.47 -19.97
N LEU A 379 16.36 50.18 -20.73
CA LEU A 379 16.40 50.18 -22.20
C LEU A 379 15.99 51.54 -22.79
N ASP A 380 16.70 51.98 -23.83
CA ASP A 380 16.34 53.18 -24.58
C ASP A 380 14.96 53.06 -25.26
N VAL A 381 14.24 54.18 -25.39
CA VAL A 381 12.85 54.26 -25.89
C VAL A 381 12.64 53.57 -27.24
N THR A 382 13.63 53.62 -28.14
CA THR A 382 13.58 52.95 -29.44
C THR A 382 13.62 51.43 -29.27
N THR A 383 14.50 50.92 -28.41
CA THR A 383 14.60 49.49 -28.10
C THR A 383 13.34 49.01 -27.38
N GLN A 384 12.79 49.82 -26.47
CA GLN A 384 11.51 49.53 -25.81
C GLN A 384 10.36 49.36 -26.81
N ARG A 385 10.22 50.28 -27.78
CA ARG A 385 9.19 50.14 -28.84
C ARG A 385 9.35 48.85 -29.65
N THR A 386 10.59 48.47 -30.00
CA THR A 386 10.81 47.22 -30.74
C THR A 386 10.47 45.97 -29.92
N VAL A 387 10.70 46.00 -28.60
CA VAL A 387 10.31 44.89 -27.70
C VAL A 387 8.79 44.80 -27.59
N GLU A 388 8.09 45.93 -27.39
CA GLU A 388 6.62 45.97 -27.31
C GLU A 388 5.94 45.54 -28.63
N GLU A 389 6.52 45.92 -29.77
CA GLU A 389 6.04 45.49 -31.09
C GLU A 389 6.24 43.99 -31.30
N ASN A 390 7.39 43.45 -30.89
CA ASN A 390 7.64 42.01 -30.90
C ASN A 390 6.69 41.24 -29.96
N GLU A 391 6.40 41.75 -28.76
CA GLU A 391 5.42 41.15 -27.83
C GLU A 391 4.03 41.10 -28.49
N ARG A 392 3.62 42.16 -29.17
CA ARG A 392 2.36 42.19 -29.93
C ARG A 392 2.32 41.14 -31.03
N VAL A 393 3.38 41.04 -31.84
CA VAL A 393 3.46 40.04 -32.92
C VAL A 393 3.44 38.63 -32.36
N GLN A 394 4.12 38.37 -31.24
CA GLN A 394 4.07 37.06 -30.57
C GLN A 394 2.67 36.71 -30.05
N LEU A 395 1.94 37.67 -29.49
CA LEU A 395 0.56 37.45 -29.05
C LEU A 395 -0.37 37.13 -30.23
N GLU A 396 -0.23 37.83 -31.34
CA GLU A 396 -0.98 37.56 -32.57
C GLU A 396 -0.67 36.16 -33.12
N LEU A 397 0.61 35.77 -33.16
CA LEU A 397 1.03 34.43 -33.57
C LEU A 397 0.48 33.33 -32.65
N ARG A 398 0.45 33.56 -31.33
CA ARG A 398 -0.15 32.62 -30.37
C ARG A 398 -1.66 32.50 -30.59
N TYR A 399 -2.35 33.60 -30.81
CA TYR A 399 -3.78 33.60 -31.10
C TYR A 399 -4.09 32.82 -32.39
N GLN A 400 -3.35 33.10 -33.47
CA GLN A 400 -3.50 32.38 -34.73
C GLN A 400 -3.18 30.90 -34.60
N SER A 401 -2.12 30.56 -33.85
CA SER A 401 -1.76 29.17 -33.56
C SER A 401 -2.86 28.44 -32.77
N SER A 402 -3.47 29.10 -31.78
CA SER A 402 -4.59 28.53 -31.00
C SER A 402 -5.83 28.30 -31.88
N GLN A 403 -6.15 29.22 -32.78
CA GLN A 403 -7.25 29.03 -33.74
C GLN A 403 -6.97 27.89 -34.71
N LEU A 404 -5.74 27.79 -35.21
CA LEU A 404 -5.31 26.70 -36.08
C LEU A 404 -5.37 25.35 -35.37
N GLU A 405 -4.94 25.29 -34.11
CA GLU A 405 -5.02 24.08 -33.29
C GLU A 405 -6.47 23.65 -33.04
N LYS A 406 -7.39 24.60 -32.79
CA LYS A 406 -8.83 24.31 -32.69
C LYS A 406 -9.39 23.72 -33.98
N MET A 407 -9.05 24.29 -35.13
CA MET A 407 -9.48 23.75 -36.42
C MET A 407 -8.88 22.37 -36.70
N MET A 408 -7.62 22.13 -36.30
CA MET A 408 -7.01 20.80 -36.38
C MET A 408 -7.75 19.77 -35.53
N LYS A 409 -8.06 20.11 -34.26
CA LYS A 409 -8.84 19.22 -33.38
C LYS A 409 -10.21 18.89 -33.95
N GLN A 410 -10.93 19.90 -34.45
CA GLN A 410 -12.21 19.68 -35.14
C GLN A 410 -12.05 18.77 -36.38
N SER A 411 -10.98 18.93 -37.16
CA SER A 411 -10.70 18.07 -38.31
C SER A 411 -10.41 16.62 -37.89
N ASP A 412 -9.69 16.43 -36.80
CA ASP A 412 -9.38 15.10 -36.25
C ASP A 412 -10.62 14.42 -35.67
N GLU A 413 -11.46 15.17 -34.95
CA GLU A 413 -12.76 14.71 -34.44
C GLU A 413 -13.69 14.28 -35.57
N LEU A 414 -13.85 15.11 -36.61
CA LEU A 414 -14.64 14.77 -37.78
C LEU A 414 -14.09 13.53 -38.51
N ARG A 415 -12.75 13.37 -38.58
CA ARG A 415 -12.14 12.15 -39.15
C ARG A 415 -12.43 10.91 -38.30
N ALA A 416 -12.41 11.04 -36.98
CA ALA A 416 -12.74 9.94 -36.06
C ALA A 416 -14.22 9.57 -36.15
N GLU A 417 -15.12 10.55 -36.19
CA GLU A 417 -16.56 10.33 -36.37
C GLU A 417 -16.86 9.66 -37.70
N ASN A 418 -16.29 10.15 -38.81
CA ASN A 418 -16.44 9.52 -40.13
C ASN A 418 -15.99 8.05 -40.14
N LYS A 419 -14.92 7.73 -39.41
CA LYS A 419 -14.45 6.34 -39.24
C LYS A 419 -15.45 5.50 -38.44
N ARG A 420 -16.03 6.04 -37.36
CA ARG A 420 -17.07 5.37 -36.56
C ARG A 420 -18.34 5.13 -37.38
N THR A 421 -18.84 6.14 -38.07
CA THR A 421 -20.03 6.02 -38.94
C THR A 421 -19.81 4.98 -40.04
N LYS A 422 -18.61 4.89 -40.62
CA LYS A 422 -18.27 3.83 -41.60
C LYS A 422 -18.29 2.43 -40.98
N GLN A 423 -17.82 2.28 -39.74
CA GLN A 423 -17.87 1.00 -39.03
C GLN A 423 -19.32 0.60 -38.71
N GLU A 424 -20.12 1.55 -38.21
CA GLU A 424 -21.56 1.33 -37.96
C GLU A 424 -22.28 0.93 -39.24
N MET A 425 -22.04 1.65 -40.34
CA MET A 425 -22.58 1.33 -41.65
C MET A 425 -22.22 -0.10 -42.08
N HIS A 426 -20.96 -0.52 -41.91
CA HIS A 426 -20.53 -1.89 -42.22
C HIS A 426 -21.28 -2.93 -41.38
N VAL A 427 -21.47 -2.69 -40.08
CA VAL A 427 -22.23 -3.60 -39.20
C VAL A 427 -23.71 -3.67 -39.61
N PHE A 428 -24.31 -2.53 -39.98
CA PHE A 428 -25.67 -2.49 -40.52
C PHE A 428 -25.80 -3.25 -41.84
N GLU A 429 -24.83 -3.13 -42.74
CA GLU A 429 -24.77 -3.88 -44.00
C GLU A 429 -24.67 -5.40 -43.73
N GLU A 430 -23.82 -5.83 -42.80
CA GLU A 430 -23.71 -7.24 -42.39
C GLU A 430 -25.00 -7.77 -41.79
N MET A 431 -25.64 -7.00 -40.91
CA MET A 431 -26.92 -7.36 -40.29
C MET A 431 -28.03 -7.47 -41.36
N ASN A 432 -28.11 -6.51 -42.28
CA ASN A 432 -29.08 -6.54 -43.38
C ASN A 432 -28.84 -7.73 -44.31
N ALA A 433 -27.58 -8.06 -44.61
CA ALA A 433 -27.23 -9.26 -45.36
C ALA A 433 -27.64 -10.54 -44.61
N GLY A 434 -27.44 -10.59 -43.30
CA GLY A 434 -27.88 -11.70 -42.43
C GLY A 434 -29.39 -11.87 -42.38
N LEU A 435 -30.13 -10.77 -42.20
CA LEU A 435 -31.60 -10.74 -42.24
C LEU A 435 -32.13 -11.18 -43.61
N SER A 436 -31.54 -10.69 -44.69
CA SER A 436 -31.90 -11.09 -46.05
C SER A 436 -31.72 -12.60 -46.28
N LYS A 437 -30.64 -13.19 -45.75
CA LYS A 437 -30.43 -14.65 -45.80
C LYS A 437 -31.48 -15.41 -45.00
N LYS A 438 -31.81 -14.97 -43.78
CA LYS A 438 -32.86 -15.59 -42.95
C LYS A 438 -34.23 -15.49 -43.61
N LEU A 439 -34.57 -14.33 -44.18
CA LEU A 439 -35.84 -14.10 -44.87
C LEU A 439 -35.99 -15.05 -46.06
N LYS A 440 -34.95 -15.19 -46.89
CA LYS A 440 -34.91 -16.18 -47.97
C LYS A 440 -35.05 -17.63 -47.48
N PHE A 441 -34.43 -17.98 -46.34
CA PHE A 441 -34.58 -19.30 -45.75
C PHE A 441 -36.02 -19.58 -45.28
N TYR A 442 -36.65 -18.61 -44.60
CA TYR A 442 -38.04 -18.75 -44.16
C TYR A 442 -38.99 -18.81 -45.36
N GLU A 443 -38.79 -17.99 -46.38
CA GLU A 443 -39.54 -18.05 -47.64
C GLU A 443 -39.48 -19.45 -48.27
N GLN A 444 -38.29 -20.05 -48.34
CA GLN A 444 -38.11 -21.43 -48.80
C GLN A 444 -38.78 -22.47 -47.89
N LEU A 445 -38.73 -22.29 -46.57
CA LEU A 445 -39.36 -23.19 -45.60
C LEU A 445 -40.89 -23.13 -45.71
N PHE A 446 -41.46 -21.94 -45.84
CA PHE A 446 -42.88 -21.75 -46.07
C PHE A 446 -43.32 -22.40 -47.38
N ALA A 447 -42.56 -22.19 -48.46
CA ALA A 447 -42.82 -22.86 -49.73
C ALA A 447 -42.81 -24.40 -49.60
N LYS A 448 -41.85 -24.97 -48.85
CA LYS A 448 -41.79 -26.42 -48.58
C LYS A 448 -42.96 -26.91 -47.71
N MET A 449 -43.34 -26.17 -46.67
CA MET A 449 -44.48 -26.54 -45.83
C MET A 449 -45.78 -26.51 -46.65
N GLN A 450 -45.97 -25.46 -47.45
CA GLN A 450 -47.13 -25.34 -48.33
C GLN A 450 -47.19 -26.49 -49.32
N GLN A 451 -46.08 -26.83 -49.99
CA GLN A 451 -46.00 -27.98 -50.88
C GLN A 451 -46.32 -29.30 -50.15
N LYS A 452 -45.86 -29.47 -48.91
CA LYS A 452 -46.15 -30.67 -48.11
C LYS A 452 -47.62 -30.75 -47.71
N ASP A 453 -48.25 -29.64 -47.36
CA ASP A 453 -49.67 -29.60 -47.03
C ASP A 453 -50.54 -29.83 -48.28
N GLU A 454 -50.16 -29.28 -49.43
CA GLU A 454 -50.77 -29.60 -50.73
C GLU A 454 -50.65 -31.11 -51.04
N GLN A 455 -49.46 -31.71 -50.88
CA GLN A 455 -49.27 -33.16 -51.05
C GLN A 455 -50.08 -33.99 -50.05
N ARG A 456 -50.21 -33.56 -48.79
CA ARG A 456 -51.06 -34.22 -47.79
C ARG A 456 -52.52 -34.15 -48.18
N VAL A 457 -53.02 -32.98 -48.60
CA VAL A 457 -54.38 -32.80 -49.08
C VAL A 457 -54.64 -33.70 -50.28
N GLU A 458 -53.71 -33.76 -51.25
CA GLU A 458 -53.82 -34.70 -52.37
C GLU A 458 -53.82 -36.16 -51.92
N SER A 459 -52.97 -36.54 -50.96
CA SER A 459 -52.92 -37.90 -50.43
C SER A 459 -54.21 -38.29 -49.69
N LEU A 460 -54.81 -37.37 -48.94
CA LEU A 460 -56.09 -37.55 -48.26
C LEU A 460 -57.24 -37.65 -49.27
N LEU A 461 -57.21 -36.85 -50.34
CA LEU A 461 -58.17 -36.94 -51.44
C LEU A 461 -58.03 -38.29 -52.15
N ARG A 462 -56.79 -38.74 -52.45
CA ARG A 462 -56.53 -40.08 -52.99
C ARG A 462 -57.06 -41.17 -52.05
N ASN A 463 -56.76 -41.12 -50.76
CA ASN A 463 -57.21 -42.13 -49.80
C ASN A 463 -58.74 -42.15 -49.62
N LYS A 464 -59.39 -40.98 -49.58
CA LYS A 464 -60.86 -40.88 -49.58
C LYS A 464 -61.45 -41.46 -50.86
N TRP A 465 -60.81 -41.20 -52.01
CA TRP A 465 -61.22 -41.77 -53.28
C TRP A 465 -61.14 -43.31 -53.27
N TRP A 466 -60.04 -43.88 -52.76
CA TRP A 466 -59.89 -45.33 -52.56
C TRP A 466 -60.93 -45.92 -51.59
N LEU A 467 -61.24 -45.23 -50.48
CA LEU A 467 -62.30 -45.64 -49.54
C LEU A 467 -63.69 -45.62 -50.20
N CYS A 468 -64.03 -44.56 -50.93
CA CYS A 468 -65.29 -44.50 -51.67
C CYS A 468 -65.36 -45.62 -52.71
N PHE A 469 -64.27 -45.89 -53.44
CA PHE A 469 -64.20 -46.97 -54.42
C PHE A 469 -64.33 -48.36 -53.76
N GLY A 470 -63.68 -48.58 -52.61
CA GLY A 470 -63.78 -49.80 -51.81
C GLY A 470 -65.18 -50.03 -51.25
N ILE A 471 -65.84 -49.00 -50.71
CA ILE A 471 -67.25 -49.08 -50.25
C ILE A 471 -68.17 -49.39 -51.44
N THR A 472 -67.95 -48.76 -52.60
CA THR A 472 -68.74 -49.02 -53.80
C THR A 472 -68.56 -50.45 -54.29
N MET A 473 -67.33 -50.97 -54.28
CA MET A 473 -67.03 -52.38 -54.61
C MET A 473 -67.65 -53.37 -53.60
N ILE A 474 -67.64 -53.05 -52.30
CA ILE A 474 -68.30 -53.88 -51.27
C ILE A 474 -69.82 -53.87 -51.48
N SER A 475 -70.43 -52.70 -51.75
CA SER A 475 -71.86 -52.63 -52.08
C SER A 475 -72.22 -53.41 -53.35
N ILE A 476 -71.35 -53.43 -54.37
CA ILE A 476 -71.55 -54.22 -55.59
C ILE A 476 -71.38 -55.74 -55.33
N ILE A 477 -70.56 -56.13 -54.34
CA ILE A 477 -70.39 -57.53 -53.95
C ILE A 477 -71.57 -58.00 -53.07
N ASP A 478 -72.06 -57.17 -52.16
CA ASP A 478 -73.26 -57.46 -51.34
C ASP A 478 -74.55 -57.46 -52.17
N GLU A 479 -74.64 -56.69 -53.26
CA GLU A 479 -75.77 -56.80 -54.22
C GLU A 479 -75.69 -58.05 -55.12
N ARG A 480 -74.60 -58.84 -55.04
CA ARG A 480 -74.40 -60.07 -55.82
C ARG A 480 -74.36 -61.36 -54.99
N ALA A 481 -74.55 -61.29 -53.68
CA ALA A 481 -74.81 -62.43 -52.80
C ALA A 481 -76.32 -62.53 -52.51
#